data_AF-X6NI31-F1
#
_entry.id   AF-X6NI31-F1
#
_cell.length_a   1.000
_cell.length_b   1.000
_cell.length_c   1.000
_cell.angle_alpha   90.00
_cell.angle_beta   90.00
_cell.angle_gamma   90.00
#
_symmetry.space_group_name_H-M   'P 1'
#
loop_
_entity.id
_entity.type
_entity.pdbx_description
1 polymer ?
#
loop_
_entity_poly.entity_id
_entity_poly.type
_entity_poly.pdbx_seq_one_letter_code
_entity_poly.pdbx_strand_id
1 'polypeptide(L)'
;MSKEDKKETEFGNTKSSLDCDRIIEKLLSVRQERPGTLVELDESDVDLLCQQSRDIFIKQPVFLELEPPIKIVGDIHGQYYDLLRLFEYSGWPILSNN
;
A
#
# COMPACT_ATOMS: atom_id res chain seq x y z
N MET A 1 -8.61 -48.47 25.94
CA MET A 1 -9.24 -47.62 26.98
C MET A 1 -8.18 -46.60 27.39
N SER A 2 -8.34 -45.29 27.26
CA SER A 2 -9.56 -44.49 27.08
C SER A 2 -9.19 -43.21 26.35
N LYS A 3 -10.16 -42.72 25.58
CA LYS A 3 -10.18 -41.42 24.89
C LYS A 3 -10.04 -40.30 25.91
N GLU A 4 -9.41 -39.19 25.53
CA GLU A 4 -9.86 -37.88 25.98
C GLU A 4 -9.47 -36.80 24.98
N ASP A 5 -10.51 -36.12 24.54
CA ASP A 5 -10.61 -35.16 23.46
C ASP A 5 -9.85 -33.86 23.75
N LYS A 6 -9.18 -33.31 22.73
CA LYS A 6 -9.14 -31.85 22.59
C LYS A 6 -9.52 -31.47 21.17
N LYS A 7 -10.79 -31.05 21.10
CA LYS A 7 -11.49 -30.38 20.02
C LYS A 7 -10.60 -29.48 19.18
N GLU A 8 -10.81 -29.63 17.88
CA GLU A 8 -10.83 -28.57 16.89
C GLU A 8 -11.15 -27.20 17.50
N THR A 9 -10.28 -26.23 17.24
CA THR A 9 -10.74 -24.87 17.01
C THR A 9 -9.91 -24.35 15.85
N GLU A 10 -10.38 -24.68 14.65
CA GLU A 10 -10.04 -23.92 13.45
C GLU A 10 -10.57 -22.50 13.65
N PHE A 11 -9.75 -21.63 14.22
CA PHE A 11 -9.97 -20.20 14.06
C PHE A 11 -9.69 -19.89 12.60
N GLY A 12 -10.76 -19.78 11.83
CA GLY A 12 -10.73 -19.34 10.44
C GLY A 12 -9.90 -18.07 10.34
N ASN A 13 -8.69 -18.22 9.83
CA ASN A 13 -7.85 -17.09 9.46
C ASN A 13 -8.43 -16.56 8.14
N THR A 14 -9.55 -15.85 8.21
CA THR A 14 -10.01 -15.02 7.11
C THR A 14 -9.04 -13.84 7.07
N LYS A 15 -7.85 -14.07 6.52
CA LYS A 15 -6.91 -12.99 6.22
C LYS A 15 -7.62 -12.13 5.18
N SER A 16 -8.26 -11.04 5.62
CA SER A 16 -8.87 -10.07 4.72
C SER A 16 -7.77 -9.61 3.77
N SER A 17 -7.88 -9.99 2.50
CA SER A 17 -6.92 -9.60 1.49
C SER A 17 -7.02 -8.09 1.30
N LEU A 18 -5.88 -7.41 1.32
CA LEU A 18 -5.82 -5.99 1.00
C LEU A 18 -6.20 -5.81 -0.48
N ASP A 19 -7.14 -4.91 -0.74
CA ASP A 19 -7.55 -4.51 -2.08
C ASP A 19 -6.85 -3.18 -2.43
N CYS A 20 -5.66 -3.28 -3.01
CA CYS A 20 -4.85 -2.11 -3.37
C CYS A 20 -5.52 -1.26 -4.46
N ASP A 21 -6.20 -1.88 -5.42
CA ASP A 21 -6.80 -1.16 -6.55
C ASP A 21 -7.91 -0.25 -6.06
N ARG A 22 -8.80 -0.75 -5.19
CA ARG A 22 -9.83 0.08 -4.54
C ARG A 22 -9.24 1.24 -3.77
N ILE A 23 -8.15 1.03 -3.03
CA ILE A 23 -7.52 2.09 -2.23
C ILE A 23 -6.86 3.13 -3.13
N ILE A 24 -6.16 2.70 -4.19
CA ILE A 24 -5.56 3.58 -5.18
C ILE A 24 -6.64 4.43 -5.87
N GLU A 25 -7.74 3.82 -6.30
CA GLU A 25 -8.88 4.54 -6.89
C GLU A 25 -9.43 5.60 -5.92
N LYS A 26 -9.59 5.25 -4.64
CA LYS A 26 -10.07 6.18 -3.61
C LYS A 26 -9.09 7.34 -3.40
N LEU A 27 -7.80 7.06 -3.31
CA LEU A 27 -6.73 8.06 -3.18
C LEU A 27 -6.66 9.00 -4.41
N LEU A 28 -6.92 8.48 -5.60
CA LEU A 28 -6.89 9.26 -6.85
C LEU A 28 -8.19 10.03 -7.12
N SER A 29 -9.29 9.69 -6.44
CA SER A 29 -10.59 10.35 -6.62
C SER A 29 -10.55 11.87 -6.39
N VAL A 30 -9.66 12.35 -5.51
CA VAL A 30 -9.52 13.78 -5.18
C VAL A 30 -8.59 14.57 -6.10
N ARG A 31 -8.03 13.93 -7.15
CA ARG A 31 -7.01 14.56 -8.02
C ARG A 31 -7.48 15.84 -8.71
N GLN A 32 -8.76 15.92 -9.07
CA GLN A 32 -9.36 17.09 -9.70
C GLN A 32 -10.08 18.02 -8.70
N GLU A 33 -10.05 17.65 -7.42
CA GLU A 33 -10.62 18.45 -6.35
C GLU A 33 -9.66 19.54 -5.88
N ARG A 34 -10.18 20.46 -5.08
CA ARG A 34 -9.37 21.54 -4.49
C ARG A 34 -8.23 20.96 -3.63
N PRO A 35 -6.99 21.46 -3.77
CA PRO A 35 -5.89 21.08 -2.88
C PRO A 35 -6.28 21.21 -1.40
N GLY A 36 -6.05 20.12 -0.64
CA GLY A 36 -6.46 20.00 0.76
C GLY A 36 -7.74 19.19 1.01
N THR A 37 -8.43 18.74 -0.04
CA THR A 37 -9.51 17.76 0.11
C THR A 37 -8.98 16.46 0.70
N LEU A 38 -9.65 15.97 1.74
CA LEU A 38 -9.26 14.75 2.45
C LEU A 38 -9.82 13.51 1.73
N VAL A 39 -9.05 12.43 1.78
CA VAL A 39 -9.51 11.09 1.40
C VAL A 39 -9.75 10.32 2.68
N GLU A 40 -10.99 9.90 2.90
CA GLU A 40 -11.30 9.01 4.02
C GLU A 40 -10.86 7.59 3.64
N LEU A 41 -10.00 6.94 4.43
CA LEU A 41 -9.68 5.53 4.29
C LEU A 41 -10.15 4.80 5.55
N ASP A 42 -10.52 3.53 5.41
CA ASP A 42 -10.89 2.73 6.56
C ASP A 42 -9.63 2.44 7.38
N GLU A 43 -9.71 2.51 8.71
CA GLU A 43 -8.56 2.31 9.59
C GLU A 43 -7.88 0.94 9.34
N SER A 44 -8.68 -0.08 9.09
CA SER A 44 -8.20 -1.42 8.72
C SER A 44 -7.42 -1.44 7.41
N ASP A 45 -7.80 -0.62 6.42
CA ASP A 45 -7.07 -0.52 5.15
C ASP A 45 -5.68 0.09 5.38
N VAL A 46 -5.61 1.14 6.21
CA VAL A 46 -4.35 1.81 6.55
C VAL A 46 -3.42 0.87 7.31
N ASP A 47 -3.94 0.15 8.31
CA ASP A 47 -3.16 -0.82 9.09
C ASP A 47 -2.62 -1.95 8.19
N LEU A 48 -3.47 -2.53 7.34
CA LEU A 48 -3.06 -3.58 6.39
C LEU A 48 -2.02 -3.07 5.37
N LEU A 49 -2.18 -1.85 4.85
CA LEU A 49 -1.19 -1.21 3.98
C LEU A 49 0.18 -1.11 4.66
N CYS A 50 0.21 -0.63 5.90
CA CYS A 50 1.44 -0.51 6.68
C CYS A 50 2.08 -1.87 6.94
N GLN A 51 1.29 -2.87 7.33
CA GLN A 51 1.78 -4.23 7.60
C GLN A 51 2.36 -4.88 6.33
N GLN A 52 1.64 -4.85 5.21
CA GLN A 52 2.11 -5.47 3.97
C GLN A 52 3.33 -4.74 3.40
N SER A 53 3.33 -3.41 3.42
CA SER A 53 4.48 -2.61 2.98
C SER A 53 5.72 -2.90 3.82
N ARG A 54 5.56 -3.01 5.15
CA ARG A 54 6.64 -3.40 6.06
C ARG A 54 7.22 -4.76 5.72
N ASP A 55 6.37 -5.75 5.46
CA ASP A 55 6.82 -7.10 5.08
C ASP A 55 7.59 -7.09 3.75
N ILE A 56 7.22 -6.23 2.80
CA ILE A 56 7.96 -6.04 1.53
C ILE A 56 9.33 -5.41 1.82
N PHE A 57 9.39 -4.34 2.61
CA PHE A 57 10.65 -3.68 2.94
C PHE A 57 11.62 -4.58 3.70
N ILE A 58 11.13 -5.46 4.58
CA ILE A 58 11.97 -6.44 5.30
C ILE A 58 12.59 -7.46 4.34
N LYS A 59 11.89 -7.82 3.26
CA LYS A 59 12.38 -8.78 2.25
C LYS A 59 13.38 -8.15 1.27
N GLN A 60 13.33 -6.84 1.10
CA GLN A 60 14.25 -6.11 0.23
C GLN A 60 15.58 -5.82 0.95
N PRO A 61 16.71 -5.74 0.21
CA PRO A 61 17.98 -5.37 0.80
C PRO A 61 17.97 -3.89 1.25
N VAL A 62 18.65 -3.59 2.36
CA VAL A 62 18.79 -2.21 2.87
C VAL A 62 19.54 -1.32 1.88
N PHE A 63 20.48 -1.89 1.12
CA PHE A 63 21.16 -1.24 0.01
C PHE A 63 20.50 -1.71 -1.30
N LEU A 64 19.65 -0.86 -1.89
CA LEU A 64 18.95 -1.18 -3.12
C LEU A 64 19.88 -1.03 -4.33
N GLU A 65 19.93 -2.07 -5.15
CA GLU A 65 20.54 -2.04 -6.48
C GLU A 65 19.44 -1.80 -7.50
N LEU A 66 19.53 -0.68 -8.23
CA LEU A 66 18.48 -0.21 -9.15
C LEU A 66 19.05 -0.06 -10.55
N GLU A 67 18.29 -0.51 -11.55
CA GLU A 67 18.64 -0.34 -12.96
C GLU A 67 17.88 0.85 -13.57
N PRO A 68 18.53 1.65 -14.45
CA PRO A 68 17.85 2.70 -15.19
C PRO A 68 16.89 2.11 -16.24
N PRO A 69 15.84 2.83 -16.65
CA PRO A 69 15.51 4.21 -16.30
C PRO A 69 14.70 4.32 -14.98
N ILE A 70 15.08 5.27 -14.12
CA ILE A 70 14.38 5.57 -12.87
C ILE A 70 14.23 7.07 -12.65
N LYS A 71 13.14 7.47 -11.96
CA LYS A 71 12.90 8.86 -11.56
C LYS A 71 13.05 8.97 -10.05
N ILE A 72 13.97 9.84 -9.60
CA ILE A 72 14.24 10.09 -8.19
C ILE A 72 13.54 11.40 -7.81
N VAL A 73 12.74 11.34 -6.76
CA VAL A 73 12.04 12.51 -6.20
C VAL A 73 12.55 12.69 -4.77
N GLY A 74 12.78 13.95 -4.38
CA GLY A 74 13.15 14.30 -3.01
C GLY A 74 11.95 14.30 -2.06
N ASP A 75 12.06 15.07 -0.99
CA ASP A 75 11.05 15.08 0.07
C ASP A 75 9.66 15.56 -0.41
N ILE A 76 8.62 14.88 0.09
CA ILE A 76 7.21 15.24 -0.16
C ILE A 76 6.57 15.95 1.04
N HIS A 77 6.96 15.63 2.29
CA HIS A 77 6.43 16.25 3.52
C HIS A 77 4.89 16.36 3.61
N GLY A 78 4.17 15.35 3.10
CA GLY A 78 2.70 15.33 3.13
C GLY A 78 2.02 16.25 2.11
N GLN A 79 2.78 16.85 1.18
CA GLN A 79 2.24 17.63 0.07
C GLN A 79 1.62 16.72 -1.00
N TYR A 80 0.49 16.10 -0.67
CA TYR A 80 -0.13 15.06 -1.49
C TYR A 80 -0.48 15.53 -2.92
N TYR A 81 -0.97 16.76 -3.06
CA TYR A 81 -1.29 17.30 -4.39
C TYR A 81 -0.03 17.54 -5.25
N ASP A 82 1.09 17.89 -4.63
CA ASP A 82 2.36 18.00 -5.37
C ASP A 82 2.87 16.62 -5.80
N LEU A 83 2.66 15.58 -4.98
CA LEU A 83 2.91 14.19 -5.38
C LEU A 83 2.06 13.76 -6.58
N LEU A 84 0.76 14.10 -6.61
CA LEU A 84 -0.10 13.80 -7.76
C LEU A 84 0.39 14.49 -9.03
N ARG A 85 0.76 15.77 -8.94
CA ARG A 85 1.36 16.52 -10.07
C ARG A 85 2.67 15.89 -10.53
N LEU A 86 3.52 15.46 -9.60
CA LEU A 86 4.77 14.77 -9.94
C LEU A 86 4.51 13.54 -10.79
N PHE A 87 3.48 12.73 -10.48
CA PHE A 87 3.07 11.60 -11.31
C PHE A 87 2.50 12.02 -12.67
N GLU A 88 1.76 13.13 -12.76
CA GLU A 88 1.27 13.64 -14.05
C GLU A 88 2.42 14.03 -14.99
N TYR A 89 3.45 14.68 -14.46
CA TYR A 89 4.66 15.02 -15.24
C TYR A 89 5.57 13.81 -15.50
N SER A 90 5.65 12.89 -14.54
CA SER A 90 6.58 11.76 -14.56
C SER A 90 5.98 10.47 -15.14
N GLY A 91 4.70 10.45 -15.45
CA GLY A 91 3.98 9.22 -15.72
C GLY A 91 3.62 8.48 -14.43
N TRP A 92 2.49 7.79 -14.48
CA TRP A 92 1.99 6.97 -13.38
C TRP A 92 2.79 5.67 -13.26
N PRO A 93 2.97 5.13 -12.04
CA PRO A 93 3.53 3.79 -11.85
C PRO A 93 2.61 2.74 -12.50
N ILE A 94 2.86 2.40 -13.76
CA ILE A 94 2.00 1.48 -14.52
C ILE A 94 2.44 0.02 -14.42
N LEU A 95 3.71 -0.26 -14.07
CA LEU A 95 4.31 -1.59 -14.16
C LEU A 95 5.55 -1.69 -13.25
N SER A 96 5.37 -1.93 -11.96
CA SER A 96 6.49 -2.28 -11.07
C SER A 96 6.24 -3.65 -10.44
N ASN A 97 6.21 -4.66 -11.30
CA ASN A 97 6.44 -6.06 -10.92
C ASN A 97 7.05 -6.74 -12.15
N ASN A 98 8.38 -6.82 -12.16
CA ASN A 98 9.10 -7.84 -12.92
C ASN A 98 9.24 -9.08 -12.03
#